data_AF-A0A285Q726-F1
#
_entry.id   AF-A0A285Q726-F1
#
_cell.length_a   1.000
_cell.length_b   1.000
_cell.length_c   1.000
_cell.angle_alpha   90.00
_cell.angle_beta   90.00
_cell.angle_gamma   90.00
#
_symmetry.space_group_name_H-M   'P 1'
#
loop_
_entity.id
_entity.type
_entity.pdbx_description
1 polymer ?
#
loop_
_entity_poly.entity_id
_entity_poly.type
_entity_poly.pdbx_seq_one_letter_code
_entity_poly.pdbx_strand_id
1 'polypeptide(L)'
;MAGLQKILLILLVLVLVLLALVFSLNNQMAVGLNFLVFETKPHGIAVWIIMSFVIGALVGILMTILATFRASVSRRTLQKRLDRAEQALEKSRAQNDQAI
;
A
#
# COMPACT_ATOMS: atom_id res chain seq x y z
N MET A 1 -5.14 12.50 -16.84
CA MET A 1 -4.82 11.09 -16.49
C MET A 1 -5.43 10.61 -15.17
N ALA A 2 -5.55 11.45 -14.14
CA ALA A 2 -6.12 11.05 -12.84
C ALA A 2 -7.58 10.55 -12.89
N GLY A 3 -8.42 11.11 -13.77
CA GLY A 3 -9.81 10.67 -13.94
C GLY A 3 -9.95 9.25 -14.50
N LEU A 4 -9.18 8.92 -15.54
CA LEU A 4 -9.19 7.59 -16.14
C LEU A 4 -8.70 6.51 -15.16
N GLN A 5 -7.62 6.80 -14.42
CA GLN A 5 -7.10 5.90 -13.40
C GLN A 5 -8.14 5.66 -12.29
N LYS A 6 -8.86 6.70 -11.86
CA LYS A 6 -9.91 6.58 -10.85
C LYS A 6 -11.08 5.73 -11.35
N ILE A 7 -11.51 5.92 -12.60
CA ILE A 7 -12.57 5.13 -13.23
C ILE A 7 -12.15 3.65 -13.34
N LEU A 8 -10.93 3.38 -13.82
CA LEU A 8 -10.39 2.02 -13.92
C LEU A 8 -10.31 1.34 -12.55
N LEU A 9 -9.93 2.08 -11.50
CA LEU A 9 -9.86 1.54 -10.15
C LEU A 9 -11.27 1.22 -9.60
N ILE A 10 -12.25 2.12 -9.82
CA ILE A 10 -13.64 1.86 -9.45
C ILE A 10 -14.18 0.62 -10.18
N LEU A 11 -13.91 0.50 -11.48
CA LEU A 11 -14.34 -0.63 -12.29
C LEU A 11 -13.68 -1.93 -11.81
N LEU A 12 -12.38 -1.91 -11.49
CA LEU A 12 -11.68 -3.04 -10.92
C LEU A 12 -12.31 -3.48 -9.58
N VAL A 13 -12.59 -2.55 -8.68
CA VAL A 13 -13.24 -2.85 -7.38
C VAL A 13 -14.62 -3.45 -7.62
N LEU A 14 -15.41 -2.91 -8.54
CA LEU A 14 -16.72 -3.44 -8.88
C LEU A 14 -16.64 -4.88 -9.40
N VAL A 15 -15.70 -5.16 -10.30
CA VAL A 15 -15.45 -6.51 -10.81
C VAL A 15 -15.05 -7.45 -9.67
N LEU A 16 -14.14 -7.05 -8.78
CA LEU A 16 -13.73 -7.86 -7.63
C LEU A 16 -14.90 -8.16 -6.69
N VAL A 17 -15.79 -7.19 -6.44
CA VAL A 17 -17.00 -7.39 -5.63
C VAL A 17 -17.94 -8.39 -6.29
N LEU A 18 -18.20 -8.25 -7.60
CA LEU A 18 -19.03 -9.20 -8.33
C LEU A 18 -18.45 -10.61 -8.30
N LEU A 19 -17.14 -10.74 -8.50
CA LEU A 19 -16.44 -12.01 -8.40
C LEU A 19 -16.57 -12.61 -7.00
N ALA A 20 -16.38 -11.82 -5.95
CA ALA A 20 -16.53 -12.29 -4.57
C ALA A 20 -17.96 -12.75 -4.27
N LEU A 21 -18.97 -12.05 -4.79
CA LEU A 21 -20.38 -12.43 -4.64
C LEU A 21 -20.69 -13.74 -5.36
N VAL A 22 -20.34 -13.85 -6.65
CA VAL A 22 -20.56 -15.07 -7.45
C VAL A 22 -19.79 -16.24 -6.84
N PHE A 23 -18.56 -16.01 -6.40
CA PHE A 23 -17.74 -16.99 -5.72
C PHE A 23 -18.41 -17.47 -4.43
N SER A 24 -18.90 -16.54 -3.60
CA SER A 24 -19.60 -16.85 -2.35
C SER A 24 -20.85 -17.69 -2.58
N LEU A 25 -21.68 -17.30 -3.55
CA LEU A 25 -22.92 -18.00 -3.86
C LEU A 25 -22.69 -19.42 -4.39
N ASN A 26 -21.62 -19.64 -5.15
CA ASN A 26 -21.32 -20.95 -5.72
C ASN A 26 -20.50 -21.85 -4.77
N ASN A 27 -19.92 -21.28 -3.71
CA ASN A 27 -19.02 -22.01 -2.81
C ASN A 27 -19.52 -21.95 -1.35
N GLN A 28 -20.79 -22.32 -1.15
CA GLN A 28 -21.45 -22.36 0.16
C GLN A 28 -21.12 -23.63 0.97
N MET A 29 -20.35 -24.57 0.41
CA MET A 29 -19.96 -25.80 1.10
C MET A 29 -19.27 -25.47 2.43
N ALA A 30 -19.84 -25.98 3.52
CA ALA A 30 -19.32 -25.75 4.86
C ALA A 30 -18.08 -26.60 5.11
N VAL A 31 -16.96 -25.95 5.36
CA VAL A 31 -15.67 -26.59 5.64
C VAL A 31 -15.12 -26.01 6.94
N GLY A 32 -14.80 -26.89 7.88
CA GLY A 32 -13.98 -26.57 9.05
C GLY A 32 -12.50 -26.61 8.66
N LEU A 33 -11.71 -25.64 9.08
CA LEU A 33 -10.26 -25.65 8.94
C LEU A 33 -9.63 -26.29 10.16
N ASN A 34 -8.80 -27.30 9.94
CA ASN A 34 -8.02 -27.96 10.99
C ASN A 34 -6.58 -27.41 10.97
N PHE A 35 -6.18 -26.75 12.05
CA PHE A 35 -4.85 -26.16 12.28
C PHE A 35 -3.97 -27.02 13.19
N LEU A 36 -4.17 -28.35 13.19
CA LEU A 36 -3.47 -29.34 14.00
C LEU A 36 -3.83 -29.29 15.50
N VAL A 37 -3.80 -28.12 16.12
CA VAL A 37 -4.08 -27.89 17.55
C VAL A 37 -5.51 -27.37 17.78
N PHE A 38 -6.13 -26.83 16.72
CA PHE A 38 -7.42 -26.19 16.78
C PHE A 38 -8.20 -26.43 15.48
N GLU A 39 -9.50 -26.67 15.60
CA GLU A 39 -10.41 -26.78 14.47
C GLU A 39 -11.48 -25.69 14.55
N THR A 40 -11.71 -25.01 13.44
CA THR A 40 -12.71 -23.95 13.35
C THR A 40 -14.10 -24.54 13.15
N LYS A 41 -15.15 -23.81 13.57
CA LYS A 41 -16.52 -24.16 13.20
C LYS A 41 -16.67 -24.19 11.67
N PRO A 42 -17.47 -25.13 11.12
CA PRO A 42 -17.71 -25.18 9.68
C PRO A 42 -18.38 -23.90 9.19
N HIS A 43 -17.74 -23.24 8.24
CA HIS A 43 -18.27 -22.08 7.52
C HIS A 43 -18.11 -22.32 6.03
N GLY A 44 -18.88 -21.60 5.20
CA GLY A 44 -18.73 -21.69 3.75
C GLY A 44 -17.28 -21.45 3.34
N ILE A 45 -16.71 -22.31 2.51
CA ILE A 45 -15.30 -22.20 2.07
C ILE A 45 -14.98 -20.82 1.49
N ALA A 46 -15.97 -20.17 0.88
CA ALA A 46 -15.86 -18.81 0.39
C ALA A 46 -15.46 -17.80 1.49
N VAL A 47 -15.99 -17.95 2.71
CA VAL A 47 -15.70 -17.05 3.84
C VAL A 47 -14.21 -17.10 4.17
N TRP A 48 -13.65 -18.31 4.26
CA TRP A 48 -12.23 -18.49 4.57
C TRP A 48 -11.32 -17.85 3.53
N ILE A 49 -11.64 -18.05 2.25
CA ILE A 49 -10.84 -17.53 1.13
C ILE A 49 -10.96 -16.00 1.05
N ILE A 50 -12.17 -15.46 1.17
CA ILE A 50 -12.40 -14.00 1.15
C ILE A 50 -11.73 -13.34 2.35
N MET A 51 -11.85 -13.90 3.55
CA MET A 51 -11.16 -13.39 4.74
C MET A 51 -9.65 -13.39 4.57
N SER A 52 -9.07 -14.47 4.05
CA SER A 52 -7.63 -14.56 3.79
C SER A 52 -7.17 -13.51 2.78
N PHE A 53 -7.95 -13.30 1.72
CA PHE A 53 -7.68 -12.25 0.73
C PHE A 53 -7.74 -10.84 1.34
N VAL A 54 -8.77 -10.55 2.14
CA VAL A 54 -8.92 -9.26 2.83
C VAL A 54 -7.75 -9.01 3.78
N ILE A 55 -7.37 -10.01 4.58
CA ILE A 55 -6.22 -9.92 5.50
C ILE A 55 -4.94 -9.64 4.69
N GLY A 56 -4.69 -10.37 3.61
CA GLY A 56 -3.55 -10.12 2.73
C GLY A 56 -3.53 -8.70 2.15
N ALA A 57 -4.67 -8.18 1.70
CA ALA A 57 -4.79 -6.81 1.21
C ALA A 57 -4.49 -5.77 2.30
N LEU A 58 -5.02 -5.97 3.52
CA LEU A 58 -4.74 -5.08 4.65
C LEU A 58 -3.24 -5.07 5.01
N VAL A 59 -2.59 -6.22 5.01
CA VAL A 59 -1.14 -6.32 5.21
C VAL A 59 -0.38 -5.57 4.11
N GLY A 60 -0.77 -5.73 2.84
CA GLY A 60 -0.16 -5.01 1.72
C GLY A 60 -0.31 -3.48 1.84
N ILE A 61 -1.49 -3.00 2.25
CA ILE A 61 -1.74 -1.58 2.51
C ILE A 61 -0.85 -1.09 3.64
N LEU A 62 -0.78 -1.83 4.76
CA LEU A 62 0.06 -1.48 5.90
C LEU A 62 1.53 -1.34 5.48
N MET A 63 2.05 -2.30 4.71
CA MET A 63 3.43 -2.26 4.19
C MET A 63 3.67 -1.04 3.30
N THR A 64 2.70 -0.70 2.44
CA THR A 64 2.79 0.47 1.55
C THR A 64 2.79 1.78 2.33
N ILE A 65 1.97 1.88 3.38
CA ILE A 65 1.94 3.05 4.27
C ILE A 65 3.30 3.22 4.96
N LEU A 66 3.85 2.14 5.52
CA LEU A 66 5.17 2.17 6.18
C LEU A 66 6.29 2.58 5.21
N ALA A 67 6.30 2.01 4.00
CA ALA A 67 7.27 2.35 2.97
C ALA A 67 7.17 3.82 2.54
N THR A 68 5.95 4.31 2.32
CA THR A 68 5.69 5.70 1.92
C THR A 68 6.06 6.68 3.03
N PHE A 69 5.77 6.32 4.29
CA PHE A 69 6.16 7.12 5.45
C PHE A 69 7.69 7.27 5.52
N ARG A 70 8.43 6.15 5.47
CA ARG A 70 9.90 6.17 5.43
C ARG A 70 10.44 7.00 4.27
N ALA A 71 9.85 6.86 3.08
CA ALA A 71 10.23 7.63 1.90
C ALA A 71 10.00 9.14 2.09
N SER A 72 8.88 9.54 2.70
CA SER A 72 8.55 10.95 2.96
C SER A 72 9.52 11.59 3.96
N VAL A 73 9.91 10.86 5.01
CA VAL A 73 10.91 11.32 5.98
C VAL A 73 12.26 11.49 5.30
N SER A 74 12.70 10.50 4.52
CA SER A 74 13.95 10.59 3.76
C SER A 74 13.97 11.80 2.82
N ARG A 75 12.89 12.01 2.05
CA ARG A 75 12.73 13.19 1.18
C ARG A 75 12.90 14.50 1.93
N ARG A 76 12.27 14.65 3.10
CA ARG A 76 12.43 15.86 3.93
C ARG A 76 13.88 16.07 4.39
N THR A 77 14.59 14.99 4.75
CA THR A 77 16.01 15.10 5.14
C THR A 77 16.92 15.44 3.96
N LEU A 78 16.66 14.87 2.78
CA LEU A 78 17.41 15.18 1.55
C LEU A 78 17.18 16.63 1.12
N GLN A 79 15.95 17.11 1.16
CA GLN A 79 15.62 18.51 0.85
C GLN A 79 16.42 19.48 1.74
N LYS A 80 16.43 19.25 3.06
CA LYS A 80 17.23 20.07 3.99
C LYS A 80 18.73 20.03 3.73
N ARG A 81 19.26 18.91 3.23
CA ARG A 81 20.69 18.79 2.87
C ARG A 81 20.99 19.55 1.58
N LEU A 82 20.07 19.50 0.62
CA LEU A 82 20.16 20.24 -0.63
C LEU A 82 20.16 21.75 -0.38
N ASP A 83 19.20 22.26 0.40
CA ASP A 83 19.12 23.68 0.74
C ASP A 83 20.40 24.18 1.44
N ARG A 84 21.00 23.36 2.33
CA ARG A 84 22.27 23.70 3.00
C ARG A 84 23.46 23.68 2.05
N ALA A 85 23.52 22.72 1.12
CA ALA A 85 24.59 22.63 0.14
C ALA A 85 24.55 23.82 -0.83
N GLU A 86 23.35 24.23 -1.26
CA GLU A 86 23.15 25.41 -2.10
C GLU A 86 23.59 26.69 -1.38
N GLN A 87 23.20 26.89 -0.11
CA GLN A 87 23.66 28.03 0.69
C GLN A 87 25.18 28.06 0.88
N ALA A 88 25.82 26.92 1.06
CA ALA A 88 27.28 26.84 1.20
C ALA A 88 27.98 27.19 -0.13
N LEU A 89 27.45 26.72 -1.25
CA LEU A 89 27.95 27.06 -2.58
C LEU A 89 27.83 28.56 -2.86
N GLU A 90 26.69 29.17 -2.54
CA GLU A 90 26.46 30.60 -2.75
C GLU A 90 27.39 31.46 -1.88
N LYS A 91 27.60 31.08 -0.62
CA LYS A 91 28.61 31.72 0.24
C LYS A 91 30.03 31.59 -0.32
N SER A 92 30.41 30.43 -0.82
CA SER A 92 31.72 30.22 -1.42
C SER A 92 31.93 31.03 -2.69
N ARG A 93 30.89 31.19 -3.53
CA ARG A 93 30.93 32.05 -4.72
C ARG A 93 31.09 33.52 -4.32
N ALA A 94 30.29 34.00 -3.38
CA ALA A 94 30.37 35.37 -2.89
C ALA A 94 31.74 35.70 -2.27
N GLN A 95 32.37 34.75 -1.56
CA GLN A 95 33.73 34.93 -1.05
C GLN A 95 34.80 34.96 -2.16
N ASN A 96 34.64 34.10 -3.17
CA ASN A 96 35.59 34.05 -4.29
C ASN A 96 35.54 35.34 -5.13
N ASP A 97 34.35 35.92 -5.33
CA ASP A 97 34.18 37.19 -6.05
C ASP A 97 34.74 38.40 -5.28
N GLN A 98 34.87 38.31 -3.96
CA GLN A 98 35.51 39.36 -3.13
C GLN A 98 37.05 39.26 -3.08
N ALA A 99 37.61 38.14 -3.52
CA ALA A 99 39.05 37.89 -3.49
C ALA A 99 39.77 38.27 -4.81
N ILE A 100 39.02 38.69 -5.83
CA ILE A 100 39.49 39.16 -7.15
C ILE A 100 39.35 40.68 -7.22
#